data_AF-A0A1C5XSZ0-F1
#
_entry.id   AF-A0A1C5XSZ0-F1
#
_cell.length_a   1.000
_cell.length_b   1.000
_cell.length_c   1.000
_cell.angle_alpha   90.00
_cell.angle_beta   90.00
_cell.angle_gamma   90.00
#
_symmetry.space_group_name_H-M   'P 1'
#
loop_
_entity.id
_entity.type
_entity.pdbx_description
1 polymer ?
#
loop_
_entity_poly.entity_id
_entity_poly.type
_entity_poly.pdbx_seq_one_letter_code
_entity_poly.pdbx_strand_id
1 'polypeptide(L)' 'MKKKDLCVAAGVSHASMAKLGKNENVTTDVLVKICTALNCDIGDIMELVPENTK' A
#
# COMPACT_ATOMS: atom_id res chain seq x y z
N MET A 1 4.97 4.44 -12.28
CA MET A 1 5.41 5.31 -11.16
C MET A 1 6.44 4.55 -10.33
N LYS A 2 7.51 5.21 -9.83
CA LYS A 2 8.46 4.55 -8.90
C LYS A 2 7.94 4.65 -7.46
N LYS A 3 8.47 3.82 -6.55
CA LYS A 3 8.09 3.82 -5.12
C LYS A 3 8.17 5.19 -4.45
N LYS A 4 9.21 5.98 -4.79
CA LYS A 4 9.37 7.36 -4.30
C LYS A 4 8.24 8.27 -4.77
N ASP A 5 7.85 8.15 -6.04
CA ASP A 5 6.80 8.98 -6.63
C ASP A 5 5.45 8.64 -6.00
N LEU A 6 5.17 7.35 -5.75
CA LEU A 6 3.96 6.92 -5.05
C LEU A 6 3.90 7.49 -3.63
N CYS A 7 5.03 7.46 -2.90
CA CYS A 7 5.13 7.99 -1.55
C CYS A 7 4.69 9.45 -1.48
N VAL A 8 5.17 10.25 -2.45
CA VAL A 8 4.85 11.68 -2.55
C VAL A 8 3.41 11.88 -3.01
N ALA A 9 2.96 11.17 -4.06
CA ALA A 9 1.61 11.31 -4.60
C ALA A 9 0.51 10.91 -3.61
N ALA A 10 0.73 9.85 -2.83
CA ALA A 10 -0.20 9.38 -1.81
C ALA A 10 -0.10 10.14 -0.48
N GLY A 11 0.89 11.03 -0.30
CA GLY A 11 1.08 11.73 0.97
C GLY A 11 1.34 10.77 2.14
N VAL A 12 1.99 9.64 1.87
CA VAL A 12 2.32 8.61 2.87
C VAL A 12 3.76 8.77 3.31
N SER A 13 4.04 8.39 4.57
CA SER A 13 5.39 8.49 5.10
C SER A 13 6.34 7.46 4.47
N HIS A 14 7.64 7.78 4.45
CA HIS A 14 8.66 6.82 4.06
C HIS A 14 8.65 5.56 4.94
N ALA A 15 8.30 5.68 6.22
CA ALA A 15 8.16 4.55 7.13
C ALA A 15 7.02 3.63 6.70
N SER A 16 5.84 4.18 6.39
CA SER A 16 4.69 3.41 5.88
C SER A 16 5.03 2.69 4.58
N MET A 17 5.73 3.35 3.65
CA MET A 17 6.19 2.71 2.41
C MET A 17 7.27 1.65 2.64
N ALA A 18 8.09 1.79 3.68
CA ALA A 18 9.07 0.77 4.05
C ALA A 18 8.36 -0.49 4.57
N LYS A 19 7.35 -0.35 5.42
CA LYS A 19 6.52 -1.47 5.93
C LYS A 19 5.88 -2.27 4.79
N LEU A 20 5.24 -1.58 3.84
CA LEU A 20 4.67 -2.22 2.65
C LEU A 20 5.73 -3.01 1.86
N GLY A 21 6.95 -2.47 1.72
CA GLY A 21 8.05 -3.18 1.04
C GLY A 21 8.61 -4.39 1.81
N LYS A 22 8.25 -4.55 3.08
CA LYS A 22 8.65 -5.67 3.94
C LYS A 22 7.49 -6.62 4.25
N ASN A 23 6.34 -6.45 3.60
CA ASN A 23 5.09 -7.17 3.90
C ASN A 23 4.64 -7.02 5.37
N GLU A 24 4.94 -5.87 5.98
CA GLU A 24 4.48 -5.55 7.33
C GLU A 24 3.13 -4.82 7.30
N ASN A 25 2.40 -4.91 8.42
CA ASN A 25 1.09 -4.28 8.57
C ASN A 25 1.14 -2.75 8.46
N VAL A 26 0.14 -2.20 7.78
CA VAL A 26 -0.16 -0.76 7.72
C VAL A 26 -1.61 -0.49 8.13
N THR A 27 -1.95 0.77 8.37
CA THR A 27 -3.33 1.16 8.68
C THR A 27 -4.16 1.27 7.40
N THR A 28 -5.47 1.15 7.52
CA THR A 28 -6.40 1.33 6.39
C THR A 28 -6.32 2.73 5.77
N ASP A 29 -6.01 3.77 6.54
CA ASP A 29 -5.78 5.14 6.01
C ASP A 29 -4.63 5.20 4.99
N VAL A 30 -3.53 4.47 5.25
CA VAL A 30 -2.41 4.37 4.29
C VAL A 30 -2.89 3.72 3.00
N LEU A 31 -3.73 2.70 3.10
CA LEU A 31 -4.26 1.98 1.94
C LEU A 31 -5.22 2.86 1.14
N VAL A 32 -6.11 3.61 1.80
CA VAL A 32 -7.01 4.58 1.15
C VAL A 32 -6.22 5.65 0.40
N LYS A 33 -5.16 6.21 1.01
CA LYS A 33 -4.29 7.19 0.35
C LYS A 33 -3.63 6.65 -0.91
N ILE A 34 -3.17 5.40 -0.88
CA ILE A 34 -2.58 4.72 -2.04
C ILE A 34 -3.62 4.51 -3.13
N CYS A 35 -4.82 4.03 -2.76
CA CYS A 35 -5.94 3.84 -3.69
C CYS A 35 -6.30 5.15 -4.40
N THR A 36 -6.42 6.26 -3.65
CA THR A 36 -6.68 7.59 -4.21
C THR A 36 -5.56 8.06 -5.15
N ALA A 37 -4.29 7.84 -4.79
CA ALA A 37 -3.16 8.24 -5.63
C ALA A 37 -3.02 7.42 -6.92
N LEU A 38 -3.47 6.16 -6.88
CA LEU A 38 -3.47 5.26 -8.03
C LEU A 38 -4.80 5.30 -8.81
N ASN A 39 -5.81 5.99 -8.30
CA ASN A 39 -7.17 6.02 -8.82
C ASN A 39 -7.73 4.60 -9.04
N CYS A 40 -7.66 3.78 -8.00
CA CYS A 40 -8.11 2.39 -7.98
C CYS A 40 -8.89 2.08 -6.69
N ASP A 41 -9.54 0.92 -6.63
CA ASP A 41 -10.18 0.41 -5.43
C ASP A 41 -9.23 -0.47 -4.61
N ILE A 42 -9.64 -0.77 -3.38
CA ILE A 42 -8.84 -1.58 -2.45
C ILE A 42 -8.56 -2.99 -3.00
N GLY A 43 -9.53 -3.58 -3.70
CA GLY A 43 -9.41 -4.92 -4.30
C GLY A 43 -8.42 -5.00 -5.46
N ASP A 44 -8.02 -3.86 -6.02
CA ASP A 44 -7.03 -3.82 -7.11
C ASP A 44 -5.59 -3.96 -6.60
N ILE A 45 -5.34 -3.71 -5.31
CA ILE A 45 -4.00 -3.66 -4.72
C ILE A 45 -3.75 -4.66 -3.59
N MET A 46 -4.78 -5.38 -3.12
CA MET A 46 -4.65 -6.41 -2.10
C MET A 46 -5.62 -7.57 -2.31
N GLU A 47 -5.20 -8.73 -1.81
CA GLU A 47 -6.02 -9.93 -1.74
C GLU A 47 -5.87 -10.59 -0.37
N LEU A 48 -6.91 -11.31 0.05
CA LEU A 48 -6.84 -12.14 1.25
C LEU A 48 -6.25 -13.50 0.86
N VAL A 49 -5.03 -13.78 1.34
CA VAL A 49 -4.34 -15.05 1.10
C VAL A 49 -4.56 -15.98 2.31
N PRO A 50 -5.03 -17.23 2.12
CA PRO A 50 -5.09 -18.21 3.20
C PRO A 50 -3.71 -18.48 3.81
N GLU A 51 -3.62 -18.68 5.13
CA GLU A 51 -2.34 -18.88 5.84
C GLU A 51 -1.53 -20.11 5.37
N ASN A 52 -2.15 -21.02 4.62
CA ASN A 52 -1.52 -22.24 4.13
C ASN A 52 -0.87 -22.11 2.74
N THR A 53 -0.86 -20.91 2.16
CA THR A 53 -0.21 -20.65 0.87
C THR A 53 1.21 -20.15 1.13
N LYS A 54 2.18 -21.08 1.19
CA LYS A 54 3.62 -20.79 1.17
C LYS A 54 4.23 -21.33 -0.12
#